data_AF-A0A530IU05-F1
#
_entry.id   AF-A0A530IU05-F1
#
_cell.length_a   1.000
_cell.length_b   1.000
_cell.length_c   1.000
_cell.angle_alpha   90.00
_cell.angle_beta   90.00
_cell.angle_gamma   90.00
#
_symmetry.space_group_name_H-M   'P 1'
#
loop_
_entity.id
_entity.type
_entity.pdbx_description
1 polymer ?
#
loop_
_entity_poly.entity_id
_entity_poly.type
_entity_poly.pdbx_seq_one_letter_code
_entity_poly.pdbx_strand_id
1 'polypeptide(L)' 'MPFNSNTYHANKCARTAWEWIAKAKDVKRRAALGTAYDWEIERIPFMIFYARSDMHRSLFFRRLRAGT' A
#
# COMPACT_ATOMS: atom_id res chain seq x y z
N MET A 1 -6.40 -21.39 -16.42
CA MET A 1 -7.34 -20.80 -15.45
C MET A 1 -7.91 -19.53 -16.08
N PRO A 2 -9.23 -19.34 -16.16
CA PRO A 2 -9.79 -18.14 -16.77
C PRO A 2 -9.36 -16.88 -16.00
N PHE A 3 -9.12 -15.79 -16.74
CA PHE A 3 -8.73 -14.52 -16.14
C PHE A 3 -9.84 -14.00 -15.22
N ASN A 4 -9.50 -13.79 -13.93
CA ASN A 4 -10.41 -13.21 -12.96
C ASN A 4 -9.93 -11.80 -12.62
N SER A 5 -10.61 -10.79 -13.18
CA SER A 5 -10.28 -9.37 -13.00
C SER A 5 -10.23 -8.98 -11.51
N ASN A 6 -11.16 -9.46 -10.69
CA ASN A 6 -11.19 -9.18 -9.24
C ASN A 6 -9.94 -9.71 -8.53
N THR A 7 -9.46 -10.90 -8.91
CA THR A 7 -8.22 -11.47 -8.32
C THR A 7 -6.99 -10.67 -8.73
N TYR A 8 -6.93 -10.22 -9.99
CA TYR A 8 -5.87 -9.34 -10.47
C TYR A 8 -5.84 -8.02 -9.69
N HIS A 9 -6.98 -7.34 -9.58
CA HIS A 9 -7.09 -6.07 -8.85
C HIS A 9 -6.77 -6.24 -7.36
N ALA A 10 -7.27 -7.30 -6.72
CA ALA A 10 -6.97 -7.60 -5.33
C ALA A 10 -5.46 -7.74 -5.07
N ASN A 11 -4.75 -8.49 -5.92
CA ASN A 11 -3.32 -8.69 -5.77
C ASN A 11 -2.52 -7.42 -6.09
N LYS A 12 -2.94 -6.66 -7.11
CA LYS A 12 -2.33 -5.38 -7.46
C LYS A 12 -2.42 -4.39 -6.30
N CYS A 13 -3.61 -4.20 -5.73
CA CYS A 13 -3.82 -3.30 -4.58
C CYS A 13 -3.07 -3.77 -3.33
N ALA A 14 -3.01 -5.08 -3.07
CA ALA A 14 -2.20 -5.58 -1.95
C ALA A 14 -0.72 -5.25 -2.16
N ARG A 15 -0.19 -5.43 -3.37
CA ARG A 15 1.21 -5.12 -3.69
C ARG A 15 1.50 -3.63 -3.50
N THR A 16 0.66 -2.74 -4.04
CA THR A 16 0.88 -1.28 -3.88
C THR A 16 0.80 -0.85 -2.43
N ALA A 17 -0.08 -1.45 -1.63
CA ALA A 17 -0.13 -1.20 -0.18
C ALA A 17 1.20 -1.52 0.51
N TRP A 18 1.79 -2.69 0.19
CA TRP A 18 3.10 -3.08 0.74
C TRP A 18 4.24 -2.19 0.27
N GLU A 19 4.22 -1.75 -0.99
CA GLU A 19 5.19 -0.79 -1.52
C GLU A 19 5.15 0.54 -0.77
N TRP A 20 3.95 1.05 -0.46
CA TRP A 20 3.79 2.27 0.35
C TRP A 20 4.31 2.10 1.78
N ILE A 21 4.03 0.96 2.41
CA ILE A 21 4.56 0.64 3.76
C ILE A 21 6.09 0.56 3.73
N ALA A 22 6.66 -0.10 2.72
CA ALA A 22 8.11 -0.22 2.58
C ALA A 22 8.77 1.15 2.42
N LYS A 23 8.20 2.02 1.56
CA LYS A 23 8.67 3.41 1.40
C LYS A 23 8.60 4.20 2.71
N ALA A 24 7.47 4.12 3.44
CA ALA A 24 7.32 4.81 4.72
C ALA A 24 8.35 4.34 5.76
N LYS A 25 8.63 3.03 5.82
CA LYS A 25 9.67 2.46 6.69
C LYS A 25 11.07 2.92 6.30
N ASP A 26 11.36 2.98 5.00
CA ASP A 26 12.65 3.47 4.51
C ASP A 26 12.88 4.95 4.85
N VAL A 27 11.89 5.81 4.62
CA VAL A 27 11.97 7.22 5.01
C VAL A 27 12.17 7.35 6.52
N LYS A 28 11.42 6.59 7.33
CA LYS A 28 11.60 6.59 8.79
C LYS A 28 13.01 6.17 9.21
N ARG A 29 13.58 5.17 8.54
CA ARG A 29 14.96 4.73 8.77
C ARG A 29 15.97 5.82 8.39
N ARG A 30 15.82 6.44 7.21
CA ARG A 30 16.70 7.53 6.76
C ARG A 30 16.60 8.77 7.66
N ALA A 31 15.41 9.09 8.16
CA ALA A 31 15.19 10.15 9.13
C ALA A 31 15.95 9.89 10.43
N ALA A 32 15.94 8.66 10.95
CA ALA A 32 16.72 8.29 12.13
C ALA A 32 18.24 8.36 11.91
N LEU A 33 18.70 8.23 10.66
CA LEU A 33 20.11 8.39 10.26
C LEU A 33 20.48 9.84 9.91
N GLY A 34 19.53 10.79 9.92
CA GLY A 34 19.76 12.17 9.49
C GLY A 34 19.98 12.35 7.98
N THR A 35 19.55 11.38 7.16
CA THR A 35 19.76 11.37 5.69
C THR A 35 18.46 11.54 4.88
N ALA A 36 17.33 11.76 5.55
CA ALA A 36 16.05 12.07 4.90
C ALA A 36 15.85 13.58 4.82
N TYR A 37 15.21 14.05 3.75
CA TYR A 37 14.76 15.44 3.66
C TYR A 37 13.47 15.65 4.47
N ASP A 38 13.24 16.85 5.00
CA ASP A 38 12.05 17.17 5.81
C ASP A 38 10.74 16.89 5.05
N TRP A 39 10.67 17.25 3.76
CA TRP A 39 9.50 16.98 2.91
C TRP A 39 9.22 15.48 2.73
N GLU A 40 10.22 14.60 2.86
CA GLU A 40 9.98 13.15 2.82
C GLU A 40 9.33 12.67 4.11
N ILE A 41 9.79 13.19 5.25
CA ILE A 41 9.28 12.87 6.59
C ILE A 41 7.83 13.31 6.71
N GLU A 42 7.52 14.53 6.26
CA GLU A 42 6.15 15.08 6.22
C GLU A 42 5.19 14.25 5.37
N ARG A 43 5.70 13.49 4.39
CA ARG A 43 4.89 12.62 3.53
C ARG A 43 4.60 11.24 4.11
N ILE A 44 5.24 10.84 5.21
CA ILE A 44 5.01 9.54 5.85
C ILE A 44 3.50 9.31 6.14
N PRO A 45 2.74 10.25 6.74
CA PRO A 45 1.30 10.08 6.97
C PRO A 45 0.52 9.80 5.67
N PHE A 46 0.86 10.48 4.57
CA PHE A 46 0.25 10.23 3.27
C PHE A 46 0.56 8.82 2.74
N MET A 47 1.80 8.35 2.88
CA MET A 47 2.17 6.99 2.49
C MET A 47 1.35 5.94 3.27
N ILE A 48 1.15 6.15 4.57
CA ILE A 48 0.32 5.27 5.41
C ILE A 48 -1.15 5.35 5.00
N PHE A 49 -1.67 6.53 4.68
CA PHE A 49 -3.04 6.70 4.19
C PHE A 49 -3.29 5.92 2.89
N TYR A 50 -2.39 6.02 1.91
CA TYR A 50 -2.50 5.27 0.66
C TYR A 50 -2.35 3.77 0.88
N ALA A 51 -1.42 3.34 1.73
CA ALA A 51 -1.26 1.92 2.06
C ALA A 51 -2.55 1.32 2.63
N ARG A 52 -3.21 2.01 3.57
CA ARG A 52 -4.48 1.58 4.14
C ARG A 52 -5.56 1.52 3.07
N SER A 53 -5.70 2.58 2.28
CA SER A 53 -6.70 2.67 1.21
C SER A 53 -6.57 1.53 0.19
N ASP A 54 -5.34 1.22 -0.22
CA ASP A 54 -5.06 0.12 -1.15
C ASP A 54 -5.33 -1.25 -0.51
N MET A 55 -5.02 -1.43 0.78
CA MET A 55 -5.38 -2.65 1.49
C MET A 55 -6.89 -2.85 1.58
N HIS A 56 -7.64 -1.78 1.88
CA HIS A 56 -9.11 -1.82 1.87
C HIS A 56 -9.66 -2.18 0.50
N ARG A 57 -9.11 -1.60 -0.59
CA ARG A 57 -9.48 -1.97 -1.97
C ARG A 57 -9.17 -3.44 -2.26
N SER A 58 -8.01 -3.95 -1.82
CA SER A 58 -7.68 -5.37 -1.98
C SER A 58 -8.73 -6.27 -1.33
N LEU A 59 -9.12 -5.97 -0.08
CA LEU A 59 -10.14 -6.71 0.64
C LEU A 59 -11.51 -6.64 -0.05
N PHE A 60 -11.87 -5.47 -0.57
CA PHE A 60 -13.11 -5.28 -1.34
C PHE A 60 -13.16 -6.20 -2.57
N PHE A 61 -12.12 -6.22 -3.41
CA PHE A 61 -12.08 -7.10 -4.58
C PHE A 61 -12.06 -8.59 -4.21
N ARG A 62 -11.46 -8.96 -3.08
CA ARG A 62 -11.51 -10.35 -2.55
C ARG A 62 -12.92 -10.73 -2.13
N ARG A 63 -13.68 -9.83 -1.51
CA ARG A 63 -15.10 -10.06 -1.16
C ARG A 63 -15.99 -10.21 -2.38
N LEU A 64 -15.82 -9.36 -3.40
CA LEU A 64 -16.57 -9.47 -4.66
C LEU A 64 -16.36 -10.82 -5.36
N ARG A 65 -15.19 -11.44 -5.20
CA ARG A 65 -14.94 -12.80 -5.70
C ARG A 65 -15.66 -13.87 -4.87
N ALA A 66 -15.82 -13.66 -3.57
CA ALA A 66 -16.39 -14.65 -2.65
C ALA A 66 -17.92 -14.77 -2.75
N GLY A 67 -18.60 -13.86 -3.45
CA GLY A 67 -20.02 -14.00 -3.78
C GLY A 67 -21.00 -13.80 -2.62
N THR A 68 -20.55 -13.19 -1.51
CA THR A 68 -21.40 -12.75 -0.39
C THR A 68 -21.95 -11.35 -0.62
#